data_AF-A0A3M1NQK2-F1
#
_entry.id   AF-A0A3M1NQK2-F1
#
_cell.length_a   1.000
_cell.length_b   1.000
_cell.length_c   1.000
_cell.angle_alpha   90.00
_cell.angle_beta   90.00
_cell.angle_gamma   90.00
#
_symmetry.space_group_name_H-M   'P 1'
#
loop_
_entity.id
_entity.type
_entity.pdbx_description
1 polymer ?
#
loop_
_entity_poly.entity_id
_entity_poly.type
_entity_poly.pdbx_seq_one_letter_code
_entity_poly.pdbx_strand_id
1 'polypeptide(L)'
;MNPPGSTRYGPSGWAFHACGKCWRTANRRESAGTAKFLRTPGESWIPRSKRSSTRWRRLPGPRTGNENQISFGQESDMKILILSDIHANWPALQAVVQAESDFDYLFFLGDLVDYGPDPEPCVDYIRRTANVYVQGNHDHALAFDVDCGCRQDFRDLSLSTRAWHQTLLPLIDIAFLQSMPVTMHTIVDGHHFWISHASPKGDLNAYLQPDEVVAAGHDISADTILVGHTHIPFLRQVDGKVFLNPGSVGLPRDRGNHAAYAVVESGRPELRSVAYDVQETIRGLRESPLPEEVVQRLIEILVKT
;
A
#
# COMPACT_ATOMS: atom_id res chain seq x y z
N MET A 1 -41.05 28.46 44.52
CA MET A 1 -40.77 28.58 45.97
C MET A 1 -40.06 27.32 46.41
N ASN A 2 -38.79 27.41 46.81
CA ASN A 2 -38.01 26.33 47.43
C ASN A 2 -38.46 26.11 48.89
N PRO A 3 -38.08 24.97 49.49
CA PRO A 3 -37.06 25.07 50.55
C PRO A 3 -35.93 24.03 50.42
N PRO A 4 -34.82 24.20 51.16
CA PRO A 4 -33.50 23.69 50.81
C PRO A 4 -33.08 22.45 51.61
N GLY A 5 -32.13 21.69 51.05
CA GLY A 5 -31.46 20.59 51.73
C GLY A 5 -30.18 20.20 51.01
N SER A 6 -29.14 21.02 51.16
CA SER A 6 -27.79 20.77 50.66
C SER A 6 -27.01 19.88 51.63
N THR A 7 -26.42 18.79 51.12
CA THR A 7 -25.23 18.18 51.72
C THR A 7 -24.22 17.84 50.63
N ARG A 8 -23.14 18.63 50.61
CA ARG A 8 -21.85 18.27 50.01
C ARG A 8 -21.05 17.49 51.04
N TYR A 9 -20.42 16.38 50.66
CA TYR A 9 -19.17 15.91 51.26
C TYR A 9 -18.31 15.18 50.21
N GLY A 10 -17.16 15.80 49.92
CA GLY A 10 -15.81 15.24 49.76
C GLY A 10 -15.54 13.94 48.97
N PRO A 11 -14.50 13.93 48.10
CA PRO A 11 -13.99 12.73 47.44
C PRO A 11 -13.00 12.00 48.35
N SER A 12 -13.13 10.67 48.46
CA SER A 12 -12.12 9.81 49.07
C SER A 12 -11.30 9.13 47.98
N GLY A 13 -10.05 9.59 47.81
CA GLY A 13 -9.07 8.94 46.96
C GLY A 13 -8.65 7.57 47.51
N TRP A 14 -8.26 6.69 46.61
CA TRP A 14 -7.42 5.54 46.95
C TRP A 14 -6.26 5.45 45.96
N ALA A 15 -5.09 5.33 46.56
CA ALA A 15 -3.78 5.50 45.98
C ALA A 15 -3.27 4.22 45.32
N PHE A 16 -2.33 4.44 44.41
CA PHE A 16 -1.33 3.51 43.94
C PHE A 16 -0.74 2.65 45.05
N HIS A 17 -0.67 1.33 44.83
CA HIS A 17 0.28 0.44 45.50
C HIS A 17 1.02 -0.39 44.45
N ALA A 18 2.27 -0.01 44.22
CA ALA A 18 3.29 -0.88 43.67
C ALA A 18 3.80 -1.77 44.81
N CYS A 19 3.85 -3.09 44.59
CA CYS A 19 4.59 -4.01 45.45
C CYS A 19 5.49 -4.86 44.56
N GLY A 20 6.79 -4.78 44.83
CA GLY A 20 7.82 -5.57 44.19
C GLY A 20 8.52 -6.50 45.18
N LYS A 21 9.03 -7.59 44.60
CA LYS A 21 10.13 -8.48 45.05
C LYS A 21 9.77 -9.69 45.93
N CYS A 22 10.04 -10.90 45.39
CA CYS A 22 11.14 -11.82 45.78
C CYS A 22 10.79 -13.28 45.37
N TRP A 23 11.50 -13.92 44.43
CA TRP A 23 12.73 -14.75 44.54
C TRP A 23 12.48 -16.28 44.62
N ARG A 24 12.96 -16.99 43.57
CA ARG A 24 13.61 -18.33 43.46
C ARG A 24 13.01 -19.53 44.24
N THR A 25 12.80 -20.75 43.69
CA THR A 25 13.81 -21.66 43.10
C THR A 25 13.17 -22.90 42.41
N ALA A 26 13.76 -23.33 41.27
CA ALA A 26 14.20 -24.69 40.85
C ALA A 26 13.19 -25.88 40.82
N ASN A 27 13.28 -26.94 39.98
CA ASN A 27 14.30 -27.45 39.05
C ASN A 27 13.70 -28.57 38.13
N ARG A 28 14.24 -28.70 36.90
CA ARG A 28 14.43 -29.90 36.04
C ARG A 28 13.27 -30.85 35.66
N ARG A 29 13.05 -31.01 34.34
CA ARG A 29 13.53 -32.15 33.52
C ARG A 29 13.48 -31.86 32.01
N GLU A 30 14.53 -32.30 31.31
CA GLU A 30 14.83 -32.18 29.87
C GLU A 30 13.87 -33.01 29.00
N SER A 31 13.50 -32.59 27.79
CA SER A 31 14.13 -32.94 26.47
C SER A 31 13.02 -32.71 25.41
N ALA A 32 13.18 -32.38 24.13
CA ALA A 32 14.27 -32.25 23.18
C ALA A 32 13.78 -31.33 22.03
N GLY A 33 14.70 -30.68 21.29
CA GLY A 33 14.47 -30.28 19.89
C GLY A 33 14.05 -28.83 19.61
N THR A 34 14.81 -27.83 20.06
CA THR A 34 14.70 -26.46 19.51
C THR A 34 15.75 -26.25 18.42
N ALA A 35 15.33 -26.23 17.15
CA ALA A 35 16.09 -25.60 16.08
C ALA A 35 16.02 -24.08 16.27
N LYS A 36 17.12 -23.48 16.73
CA LYS A 36 17.29 -22.03 16.80
C LYS A 36 17.44 -21.48 15.39
N PHE A 37 16.39 -20.92 14.81
CA PHE A 37 16.53 -19.93 13.75
C PHE A 37 16.72 -18.56 14.39
N LEU A 38 17.98 -18.15 14.53
CA LEU A 38 18.33 -16.77 14.77
C LEU A 38 18.02 -15.99 13.49
N ARG A 39 16.86 -15.34 13.44
CA ARG A 39 16.62 -14.24 12.50
C ARG A 39 17.54 -13.09 12.91
N THR A 40 18.52 -12.77 12.09
CA THR A 40 19.25 -11.50 12.17
C THR A 40 18.34 -10.37 11.69
N PRO A 41 18.03 -9.36 12.50
CA PRO A 41 17.39 -8.14 12.03
C PRO A 41 18.47 -7.26 11.37
N GLY A 42 18.25 -6.81 10.13
CA GLY A 42 19.01 -5.70 9.57
C GLY A 42 19.71 -5.89 8.22
N GLU A 43 19.19 -6.69 7.30
CA GLU A 43 19.57 -6.55 5.89
C GLU A 43 18.56 -5.66 5.17
N SER A 44 18.87 -4.36 5.15
CA SER A 44 18.21 -3.39 4.28
C SER A 44 18.56 -3.71 2.83
N TRP A 45 17.59 -4.26 2.09
CA TRP A 45 17.70 -4.38 0.63
C TRP A 45 17.39 -3.01 0.01
N ILE A 46 18.41 -2.17 -0.12
CA ILE A 46 18.35 -0.96 -0.92
C ILE A 46 18.79 -1.33 -2.34
N PRO A 47 17.96 -1.14 -3.38
CA PRO A 47 18.42 -1.26 -4.76
C PRO A 47 19.56 -0.28 -4.98
N ARG A 48 20.71 -0.76 -5.47
CA ARG A 48 21.85 0.09 -5.81
C ARG A 48 21.45 1.04 -6.95
N SER A 49 21.01 2.24 -6.61
CA SER A 49 20.91 3.34 -7.58
C SER A 49 22.29 3.57 -8.20
N LYS A 50 22.39 3.48 -9.53
CA LYS A 50 23.60 3.86 -10.27
C LYS A 50 23.89 5.33 -10.02
N ARG A 51 24.79 5.63 -9.07
CA ARG A 51 25.41 6.96 -8.95
C ARG A 51 26.31 7.19 -10.15
N SER A 52 25.88 8.01 -11.11
CA SER A 52 26.80 8.54 -12.12
C SER A 52 27.63 9.66 -11.47
N SER A 53 28.94 9.43 -11.38
CA SER A 53 29.90 10.42 -10.89
C SER A 53 30.22 11.40 -12.02
N THR A 54 29.67 12.62 -11.97
CA THR A 54 30.05 13.67 -12.92
C THR A 54 31.38 14.30 -12.48
N ARG A 55 32.47 13.78 -13.05
CA ARG A 55 33.80 14.37 -12.97
C ARG A 55 33.85 15.54 -13.95
N TRP A 56 33.90 16.77 -13.45
CA TRP A 56 34.17 17.97 -14.25
C TRP A 56 35.48 17.79 -15.04
N ARG A 57 35.39 17.77 -16.37
CA ARG A 57 36.55 17.89 -17.27
C ARG A 57 36.39 19.15 -18.12
N ARG A 58 37.49 19.90 -18.20
CA ARG A 58 37.65 21.15 -18.98
C ARG A 58 37.24 20.96 -20.45
N LEU A 59 36.51 21.93 -20.98
CA LEU A 59 36.17 22.07 -22.40
C LEU A 59 37.44 22.33 -23.25
N PRO A 60 37.63 21.67 -24.40
CA PRO A 60 38.47 22.17 -25.47
C PRO A 60 37.69 23.12 -26.39
N GLY A 61 38.35 24.17 -26.87
CA GLY A 61 37.81 25.20 -27.76
C GLY A 61 37.44 24.73 -29.17
N PRO A 62 36.99 25.65 -30.04
CA PRO A 62 36.18 25.34 -31.21
C PRO A 62 37.03 24.69 -32.31
N ARG A 63 36.50 23.62 -32.91
CA ARG A 63 36.98 23.08 -34.19
C ARG A 63 35.85 23.10 -35.21
N THR A 64 36.18 23.69 -36.35
CA THR A 64 35.37 23.82 -37.57
C THR A 64 35.29 22.47 -38.31
N GLY A 65 34.10 22.17 -38.86
CA GLY A 65 33.95 21.31 -40.04
C GLY A 65 33.80 19.80 -39.79
N ASN A 66 32.55 19.34 -39.69
CA ASN A 66 31.90 18.31 -40.52
C ASN A 66 30.62 17.86 -39.80
N GLU A 67 29.51 17.86 -40.53
CA GLU A 67 28.19 17.39 -40.09
C GLU A 67 28.25 15.89 -39.77
N ASN A 68 28.69 15.57 -38.55
CA ASN A 68 28.38 14.30 -37.94
C ASN A 68 27.02 14.46 -37.27
N GLN A 69 26.02 13.73 -37.76
CA GLN A 69 24.79 13.48 -37.03
C GLN A 69 25.15 13.01 -35.63
N ILE A 70 24.95 13.89 -34.65
CA ILE A 70 24.97 13.54 -33.25
C ILE A 70 23.63 12.84 -33.03
N SER A 71 23.66 11.51 -32.95
CA SER A 71 22.55 10.78 -32.37
C SER A 71 22.41 11.24 -30.93
N PHE A 72 21.31 11.93 -30.64
CA PHE A 72 20.91 12.18 -29.27
C PHE A 72 20.76 10.81 -28.61
N GLY A 73 21.50 10.60 -27.53
CA GLY A 73 21.38 9.38 -26.72
C GLY A 73 19.92 9.18 -26.37
N GLN A 74 19.50 7.92 -26.43
CA GLN A 74 18.12 7.52 -26.15
C GLN A 74 17.57 8.30 -24.96
N GLU A 75 16.41 8.93 -25.14
CA GLU A 75 15.55 9.27 -24.01
C GLU A 75 15.54 8.03 -23.13
N SER A 76 16.04 8.14 -21.89
CA SER A 76 15.94 7.03 -20.97
C SER A 76 14.45 6.74 -20.84
N ASP A 77 14.02 5.57 -21.31
CA ASP A 77 12.63 5.15 -21.21
C ASP A 77 12.27 5.05 -19.74
N MET A 78 11.76 6.15 -19.18
CA MET A 78 11.38 6.19 -17.78
C MET A 78 10.21 5.27 -17.56
N LYS A 79 10.26 4.57 -16.43
CA LYS A 79 9.26 3.58 -16.05
C LYS A 79 8.61 3.94 -14.72
N ILE A 80 7.30 4.15 -14.76
CA ILE A 80 6.48 4.37 -13.57
C ILE A 80 5.72 3.07 -13.26
N LEU A 81 5.94 2.50 -12.09
CA LEU A 81 5.16 1.39 -11.54
C LEU A 81 3.95 1.95 -10.78
N ILE A 82 2.74 1.48 -11.11
CA ILE A 82 1.49 1.90 -10.49
C ILE A 82 0.86 0.71 -9.78
N LEU A 83 0.69 0.82 -8.46
CA LEU A 83 0.17 -0.22 -7.57
C LEU A 83 -1.09 0.27 -6.84
N SER A 84 -2.03 -0.61 -6.58
CA SER A 84 -3.22 -0.34 -5.76
C SER A 84 -3.66 -1.60 -5.02
N ASP A 85 -4.41 -1.43 -3.93
CA ASP A 85 -5.13 -2.49 -3.24
C ASP A 85 -4.19 -3.67 -2.90
N ILE A 86 -3.10 -3.37 -2.19
CA ILE A 86 -2.09 -4.35 -1.74
C ILE A 86 -2.65 -5.24 -0.62
N HIS A 87 -3.50 -4.69 0.24
CA HIS A 87 -4.24 -5.44 1.27
C HIS A 87 -3.38 -6.44 2.05
N ALA A 88 -2.26 -5.96 2.59
CA ALA A 88 -1.34 -6.73 3.41
C ALA A 88 -0.89 -8.07 2.79
N ASN A 89 -0.91 -8.20 1.46
CA ASN A 89 -0.49 -9.39 0.74
C ASN A 89 0.96 -9.24 0.28
N TRP A 90 1.89 -9.46 1.22
CA TRP A 90 3.32 -9.30 0.96
C TRP A 90 3.85 -10.21 -0.16
N PRO A 91 3.49 -11.51 -0.25
CA PRO A 91 3.93 -12.36 -1.35
C PRO A 91 3.54 -11.82 -2.73
N ALA A 92 2.35 -11.23 -2.87
CA ALA A 92 1.90 -10.61 -4.10
C ALA A 92 2.70 -9.33 -4.44
N LEU A 93 2.91 -8.45 -3.46
CA LEU A 93 3.73 -7.25 -3.63
C LEU A 93 5.17 -7.59 -4.03
N GLN A 94 5.76 -8.59 -3.38
CA GLN A 94 7.11 -9.06 -3.72
C GLN A 94 7.21 -9.53 -5.17
N ALA A 95 6.23 -10.29 -5.65
CA ALA A 95 6.21 -10.77 -7.02
C ALA A 95 6.21 -9.61 -8.03
N VAL A 96 5.40 -8.57 -7.79
CA VAL A 96 5.36 -7.38 -8.65
C VAL A 96 6.68 -6.62 -8.63
N VAL A 97 7.24 -6.37 -7.44
CA VAL A 97 8.50 -5.63 -7.29
C VAL A 97 9.68 -6.38 -7.91
N GLN A 98 9.67 -7.71 -7.87
CA GLN A 98 10.68 -8.53 -8.55
C GLN A 98 10.51 -8.49 -10.08
N ALA A 99 9.28 -8.57 -10.58
CA ALA A 99 8.98 -8.51 -12.00
C ALA A 99 9.31 -7.14 -12.62
N GLU A 100 9.14 -6.07 -11.86
CA GLU A 100 9.31 -4.68 -12.32
C GLU A 100 10.49 -3.99 -11.64
N SER A 101 11.56 -4.73 -11.31
CA SER A 101 12.69 -4.24 -10.50
C SER A 101 13.47 -3.03 -11.06
N ASP A 102 13.17 -2.62 -12.29
CA ASP A 102 13.77 -1.53 -13.04
C ASP A 102 12.90 -0.26 -13.12
N PHE A 103 11.83 -0.14 -12.33
CA PHE A 103 11.04 1.11 -12.26
C PHE A 103 11.88 2.29 -11.72
N ASP A 104 11.62 3.49 -12.23
CA ASP A 104 12.20 4.74 -11.76
C ASP A 104 11.33 5.43 -10.70
N TYR A 105 10.01 5.30 -10.83
CA TYR A 105 9.03 5.85 -9.90
C TYR A 105 7.99 4.80 -9.51
N LEU A 106 7.52 4.86 -8.26
CA LEU A 106 6.41 4.05 -7.75
C LEU A 106 5.27 4.95 -7.29
N PHE A 107 4.10 4.77 -7.90
CA PHE A 107 2.85 5.41 -7.52
C PHE A 107 1.94 4.39 -6.85
N PHE A 108 1.42 4.73 -5.68
CA PHE A 108 0.55 3.86 -4.90
C PHE A 108 -0.84 4.49 -4.71
N LEU A 109 -1.89 3.74 -5.01
CA LEU A 109 -3.26 4.27 -5.10
C LEU A 109 -4.14 3.94 -3.88
N GLY A 110 -3.57 3.47 -2.77
CA GLY A 110 -4.31 3.20 -1.53
C GLY A 110 -4.61 1.72 -1.28
N ASP A 111 -5.07 1.45 -0.06
CA ASP A 111 -5.40 0.14 0.51
C ASP A 111 -4.19 -0.79 0.73
N LEU A 112 -3.34 -0.41 1.70
CA LEU A 112 -2.18 -1.20 2.16
C LEU A 112 -2.55 -2.29 3.14
N VAL A 113 -3.60 -2.06 3.92
CA VAL A 113 -3.96 -2.85 5.10
C VAL A 113 -5.26 -3.62 4.86
N ASP A 114 -5.68 -4.35 5.90
CA ASP A 114 -6.79 -5.29 5.91
C ASP A 114 -6.62 -6.50 4.97
N TYR A 115 -7.41 -7.53 5.24
CA TYR A 115 -7.49 -8.81 4.52
C TYR A 115 -6.24 -9.71 4.59
N GLY A 116 -5.10 -9.28 4.06
CA GLY A 116 -3.87 -10.08 4.04
C GLY A 116 -3.18 -10.19 5.40
N PRO A 117 -2.22 -11.12 5.53
CA PRO A 117 -1.59 -11.42 6.82
C PRO A 117 -0.39 -10.52 7.17
N ASP A 118 0.15 -9.76 6.22
CA ASP A 118 1.47 -9.13 6.33
C ASP A 118 1.43 -7.59 6.19
N PRO A 119 0.77 -6.85 7.10
CA PRO A 119 0.62 -5.40 6.97
C PRO A 119 1.95 -4.65 7.14
N GLU A 120 2.79 -5.04 8.11
CA GLU A 120 4.04 -4.35 8.43
C GLU A 120 5.02 -4.27 7.23
N PRO A 121 5.39 -5.39 6.55
CA PRO A 121 6.30 -5.29 5.41
C PRO A 121 5.71 -4.54 4.22
N CYS A 122 4.38 -4.62 4.01
CA CYS A 122 3.71 -3.85 2.94
C CYS A 122 3.77 -2.34 3.21
N VAL A 123 3.43 -1.92 4.43
CA VAL A 123 3.45 -0.51 4.82
C VAL A 123 4.89 0.04 4.84
N ASP A 124 5.85 -0.69 5.40
CA ASP A 124 7.25 -0.25 5.43
C ASP A 124 7.83 -0.10 4.01
N TYR A 125 7.53 -1.04 3.10
CA TYR A 125 7.98 -0.95 1.71
C TYR A 125 7.43 0.28 1.00
N ILE A 126 6.13 0.52 1.07
CA ILE A 126 5.47 1.64 0.39
C ILE A 126 5.91 2.97 1.01
N ARG A 127 5.97 3.07 2.34
CA ARG A 127 6.47 4.27 3.04
C ARG A 127 7.89 4.64 2.63
N ARG A 128 8.75 3.67 2.33
CA ARG A 128 10.15 3.91 1.93
C ARG A 128 10.35 4.16 0.44
N THR A 129 9.51 3.58 -0.40
CA THR A 129 9.79 3.43 -1.83
C THR A 129 8.84 4.24 -2.71
N ALA A 130 7.60 4.45 -2.29
CA ALA A 130 6.62 5.19 -3.09
C ALA A 130 7.01 6.67 -3.20
N ASN A 131 7.03 7.17 -4.44
CA ASN A 131 7.22 8.58 -4.73
C ASN A 131 5.91 9.36 -4.57
N VAL A 132 4.79 8.68 -4.83
CA VAL A 132 3.43 9.22 -4.81
C VAL A 132 2.55 8.18 -4.14
N TYR A 133 1.72 8.62 -3.20
CA TYR A 133 0.77 7.76 -2.53
C TYR A 133 -0.49 8.53 -2.16
N VAL A 134 -1.63 7.85 -2.20
CA VAL A 134 -2.90 8.34 -1.65
C VAL A 134 -3.49 7.32 -0.69
N GLN A 135 -4.36 7.79 0.17
CA GLN A 135 -5.05 6.99 1.16
C GLN A 135 -6.20 6.21 0.52
N GLY A 136 -6.28 4.91 0.80
CA GLY A 136 -7.47 4.10 0.53
C GLY A 136 -8.48 4.13 1.68
N ASN A 137 -9.67 3.57 1.46
CA ASN A 137 -10.69 3.55 2.51
C ASN A 137 -10.29 2.63 3.67
N HIS A 138 -9.56 1.53 3.40
CA HIS A 138 -9.06 0.64 4.45
C HIS A 138 -7.93 1.29 5.25
N ASP A 139 -7.04 2.03 4.58
CA ASP A 139 -6.00 2.81 5.25
C ASP A 139 -6.59 3.86 6.18
N HIS A 140 -7.58 4.61 5.68
CA HIS A 140 -8.30 5.63 6.44
C HIS A 140 -8.97 5.01 7.67
N ALA A 141 -9.65 3.88 7.47
CA ALA A 141 -10.41 3.22 8.51
C ALA A 141 -9.52 2.63 9.61
N LEU A 142 -8.33 2.12 9.29
CA LEU A 142 -7.32 1.72 10.28
C LEU A 142 -6.70 2.93 10.99
N ALA A 143 -6.34 3.96 10.22
CA ALA A 143 -5.65 5.16 10.70
C ALA A 143 -6.46 5.98 11.71
N PHE A 144 -7.79 6.02 11.53
CA PHE A 144 -8.69 6.86 12.33
C PHE A 144 -9.71 6.06 13.16
N ASP A 145 -9.66 4.73 13.10
CA ASP A 145 -10.60 3.84 13.81
C ASP A 145 -12.08 4.14 13.46
N VAL A 146 -12.36 4.26 12.16
CA VAL A 146 -13.69 4.56 11.61
C VAL A 146 -14.18 3.46 10.67
N ASP A 147 -15.43 3.47 10.24
CA ASP A 147 -15.95 2.44 9.32
C ASP A 147 -15.27 2.50 7.93
N CYS A 148 -15.03 1.35 7.29
CA CYS A 148 -14.44 1.28 5.94
C CYS A 148 -15.39 1.73 4.83
N GLY A 149 -16.70 1.86 5.10
CA GLY A 149 -17.72 2.11 4.08
C GLY A 149 -17.93 0.96 3.09
N CYS A 150 -17.29 -0.18 3.34
CA CYS A 150 -17.30 -1.34 2.47
C CYS A 150 -18.56 -2.20 2.65
N ARG A 151 -18.90 -3.02 1.64
CA ARG A 151 -20.08 -3.91 1.68
C ARG A 151 -20.01 -4.84 2.90
N GLN A 152 -21.15 -5.15 3.51
CA GLN A 152 -21.23 -5.85 4.81
C GLN A 152 -20.35 -7.12 4.92
N ASP A 153 -20.31 -7.95 3.88
CA ASP A 153 -19.51 -9.18 3.89
C ASP A 153 -17.99 -8.93 3.91
N PHE A 154 -17.53 -7.84 3.31
CA PHE A 154 -16.14 -7.38 3.39
C PHE A 154 -15.86 -6.59 4.67
N ARG A 155 -16.87 -5.87 5.17
CA ARG A 155 -16.79 -5.09 6.40
C ARG A 155 -16.43 -5.95 7.62
N ASP A 156 -17.06 -7.11 7.77
CA ASP A 156 -16.80 -7.99 8.92
C ASP A 156 -15.37 -8.58 8.87
N LEU A 157 -14.85 -8.83 7.66
CA LEU A 157 -13.46 -9.25 7.43
C LEU A 157 -12.49 -8.10 7.74
N SER A 158 -12.81 -6.88 7.30
CA SER A 158 -12.04 -5.66 7.59
C SER A 158 -11.96 -5.39 9.09
N LEU A 159 -13.08 -5.46 9.82
CA LEU A 159 -13.07 -5.26 11.27
C LEU A 159 -12.16 -6.27 11.99
N SER A 160 -12.21 -7.54 11.58
CA SER A 160 -11.40 -8.61 12.17
C SER A 160 -9.91 -8.42 11.86
N THR A 161 -9.58 -8.17 10.59
CA THR A 161 -8.19 -8.00 10.14
C THR A 161 -7.58 -6.70 10.64
N ARG A 162 -8.33 -5.61 10.66
CA ARG A 162 -7.90 -4.32 11.21
C ARG A 162 -7.54 -4.41 12.69
N ALA A 163 -8.41 -5.03 13.49
CA ALA A 163 -8.15 -5.20 14.91
C ALA A 163 -6.85 -5.96 15.14
N TRP A 164 -6.55 -6.95 14.30
CA TRP A 164 -5.28 -7.65 14.31
C TRP A 164 -4.12 -6.77 13.82
N HIS A 165 -4.26 -6.08 12.69
CA HIS A 165 -3.23 -5.20 12.10
C HIS A 165 -2.82 -4.06 13.03
N GLN A 166 -3.75 -3.50 13.80
CA GLN A 166 -3.47 -2.50 14.84
C GLN A 166 -2.50 -3.01 15.93
N THR A 167 -2.42 -4.34 16.14
CA THR A 167 -1.45 -4.94 17.06
C THR A 167 -0.06 -5.15 16.45
N LEU A 168 0.02 -5.16 15.11
CA LEU A 168 1.24 -5.41 14.35
C LEU A 168 1.94 -4.12 13.94
N LEU A 169 1.18 -3.09 13.57
CA LEU A 169 1.74 -1.85 13.03
C LEU A 169 2.33 -0.96 14.13
N PRO A 170 3.62 -0.55 14.03
CA PRO A 170 4.20 0.43 14.93
C PRO A 170 3.58 1.83 14.71
N LEU A 171 3.70 2.69 15.73
CA LEU A 171 3.13 4.06 15.69
C LEU A 171 3.61 4.89 14.47
N ILE A 172 4.83 4.64 13.98
CA ILE A 172 5.34 5.32 12.79
C ILE A 172 4.56 4.95 11.52
N ASP A 173 4.11 3.71 11.42
CA ASP A 173 3.35 3.24 10.27
C ASP A 173 1.90 3.74 10.36
N ILE A 174 1.30 3.75 11.56
CA ILE A 174 -0.01 4.38 11.78
C ILE A 174 0.05 5.88 11.43
N ALA A 175 1.08 6.60 11.88
CA ALA A 175 1.26 8.02 11.57
C ALA A 175 1.45 8.26 10.06
N PHE A 176 2.13 7.34 9.36
CA PHE A 176 2.22 7.40 7.90
C PHE A 176 0.85 7.23 7.25
N LEU A 177 0.06 6.25 7.66
CA LEU A 177 -1.29 6.04 7.12
C LEU A 177 -2.19 7.27 7.35
N GLN A 178 -2.09 7.91 8.53
CA GLN A 178 -2.79 9.15 8.86
C GLN A 178 -2.36 10.34 7.99
N SER A 179 -1.12 10.33 7.49
CA SER A 179 -0.56 11.42 6.68
C SER A 179 -0.86 11.32 5.19
N MET A 180 -1.33 10.16 4.70
CA MET A 180 -1.59 9.96 3.28
C MET A 180 -2.72 10.87 2.80
N PRO A 181 -2.54 11.61 1.70
CA PRO A 181 -3.57 12.49 1.18
C PRO A 181 -4.68 11.70 0.47
N VAL A 182 -5.89 12.24 0.42
CA VAL A 182 -7.02 11.63 -0.31
C VAL A 182 -6.84 11.72 -1.82
N THR A 183 -6.27 12.83 -2.30
CA THR A 183 -5.91 13.04 -3.70
C THR A 183 -4.52 13.64 -3.81
N MET A 184 -3.83 13.36 -4.91
CA MET A 184 -2.51 13.91 -5.20
C MET A 184 -2.38 14.26 -6.68
N HIS A 185 -1.62 15.30 -6.97
CA HIS A 185 -1.23 15.68 -8.33
C HIS A 185 0.30 15.68 -8.42
N THR A 186 0.83 15.21 -9.54
CA THR A 186 2.27 15.20 -9.80
C THR A 186 2.55 15.33 -11.29
N ILE A 187 3.77 15.71 -11.63
CA ILE A 187 4.24 15.87 -13.01
C ILE A 187 5.52 15.07 -13.15
N VAL A 188 5.56 14.18 -14.14
CA VAL A 188 6.75 13.38 -14.48
C VAL A 188 7.01 13.55 -15.96
N ASP A 189 8.19 14.06 -16.34
CA ASP A 189 8.57 14.44 -17.71
C ASP A 189 7.52 15.27 -18.47
N GLY A 190 6.91 16.23 -17.76
CA GLY A 190 5.89 17.12 -18.32
C GLY A 190 4.50 16.48 -18.46
N HIS A 191 4.34 15.20 -18.10
CA HIS A 191 3.06 14.49 -18.08
C HIS A 191 2.37 14.66 -16.73
N HIS A 192 1.14 15.17 -16.73
CA HIS A 192 0.37 15.46 -15.53
C HIS A 192 -0.45 14.25 -15.07
N PHE A 193 -0.25 13.80 -13.83
CA PHE A 193 -1.01 12.72 -13.22
C PHE A 193 -1.90 13.24 -12.10
N TRP A 194 -3.16 12.82 -12.10
CA TRP A 194 -4.08 12.95 -10.98
C TRP A 194 -4.29 11.58 -10.33
N ILE A 195 -4.16 11.52 -9.02
CA ILE A 195 -4.16 10.29 -8.24
C ILE A 195 -5.22 10.40 -7.14
N SER A 196 -6.04 9.37 -7.03
CA SER A 196 -7.06 9.19 -5.98
C SER A 196 -7.34 7.70 -5.81
N HIS A 197 -7.86 7.27 -4.66
CA HIS A 197 -8.17 5.85 -4.48
C HIS A 197 -9.47 5.44 -5.20
N ALA A 198 -10.64 5.89 -4.74
CA ALA A 198 -11.92 5.34 -5.24
C ALA A 198 -12.60 6.20 -6.31
N SER A 199 -12.71 7.51 -6.10
CA SER A 199 -13.28 8.46 -7.06
C SER A 199 -12.28 9.55 -7.43
N PRO A 200 -12.25 10.03 -8.69
CA PRO A 200 -11.45 11.19 -9.09
C PRO A 200 -11.72 12.44 -8.25
N LYS A 201 -12.91 12.54 -7.62
CA LYS A 201 -13.29 13.64 -6.73
C LYS A 201 -12.88 13.44 -5.26
N GLY A 202 -12.21 12.34 -4.93
CA GLY A 202 -11.71 12.05 -3.58
C GLY A 202 -12.73 11.44 -2.62
N ASP A 203 -13.89 10.96 -3.10
CA ASP A 203 -14.77 10.14 -2.28
C ASP A 203 -14.18 8.73 -2.14
N LEU A 204 -13.73 8.37 -0.94
CA LEU A 204 -13.10 7.09 -0.63
C LEU A 204 -14.08 5.90 -0.66
N ASN A 205 -15.39 6.15 -0.55
CA ASN A 205 -16.40 5.09 -0.48
C ASN A 205 -17.14 4.90 -1.81
N ALA A 206 -16.80 5.67 -2.84
CA ALA A 206 -17.45 5.61 -4.13
C ALA A 206 -17.04 4.35 -4.90
N TYR A 207 -18.01 3.55 -5.34
CA TYR A 207 -17.75 2.37 -6.16
C TYR A 207 -18.16 2.63 -7.60
N LEU A 208 -17.24 3.18 -8.39
CA LEU A 208 -17.50 3.66 -9.75
C LEU A 208 -17.13 2.64 -10.84
N GLN A 209 -18.01 2.45 -11.82
CA GLN A 209 -17.69 1.78 -13.08
C GLN A 209 -16.77 2.64 -13.96
N PRO A 210 -16.07 2.06 -14.95
CA PRO A 210 -15.14 2.82 -15.79
C PRO A 210 -15.72 4.10 -16.42
N ASP A 211 -16.96 4.04 -16.92
CA ASP A 211 -17.60 5.21 -17.54
C ASP A 211 -17.96 6.29 -16.51
N GLU A 212 -18.26 5.91 -15.27
CA GLU A 212 -18.52 6.84 -14.17
C GLU A 212 -17.21 7.50 -13.69
N VAL A 213 -16.09 6.77 -13.69
CA VAL A 213 -14.76 7.35 -13.45
C VAL A 213 -14.41 8.38 -14.51
N VAL A 214 -14.62 8.06 -15.79
CA VAL A 214 -14.39 8.99 -16.91
C VAL A 214 -15.24 10.25 -16.73
N ALA A 215 -16.53 10.10 -16.43
CA ALA A 215 -17.43 11.23 -16.23
C ALA A 215 -17.01 12.11 -15.03
N ALA A 216 -16.62 11.49 -13.91
CA ALA A 216 -16.23 12.20 -12.70
C ALA A 216 -14.87 12.92 -12.83
N GLY A 217 -13.97 12.44 -13.68
CA GLY A 217 -12.64 13.02 -13.89
C GLY A 217 -12.51 13.88 -15.15
N HIS A 218 -13.57 14.06 -15.94
CA HIS A 218 -13.53 14.76 -17.23
C HIS A 218 -12.99 16.20 -17.13
N ASP A 219 -13.41 16.92 -16.09
CA ASP A 219 -13.07 18.31 -15.81
C ASP A 219 -11.70 18.49 -15.11
N ILE A 220 -11.02 17.39 -14.75
CA ILE A 220 -9.72 17.44 -14.07
C ILE A 220 -8.62 17.77 -15.07
N SER A 221 -7.81 18.78 -14.77
CA SER A 221 -6.67 19.17 -15.60
C SER A 221 -5.46 18.25 -15.36
N ALA A 222 -5.52 17.06 -15.95
CA ALA A 222 -4.43 16.08 -15.98
C ALA A 222 -4.47 15.27 -17.28
N ASP A 223 -3.32 14.72 -17.67
CA ASP A 223 -3.19 13.83 -18.83
C ASP A 223 -3.58 12.39 -18.48
N THR A 224 -3.25 11.94 -17.26
CA THR A 224 -3.62 10.63 -16.74
C THR A 224 -4.31 10.75 -15.37
N ILE A 225 -5.46 10.11 -15.22
CA ILE A 225 -6.22 9.99 -13.98
C ILE A 225 -6.13 8.53 -13.50
N LEU A 226 -5.62 8.35 -12.30
CA LEU A 226 -5.39 7.05 -11.65
C LEU A 226 -6.39 6.84 -10.51
N VAL A 227 -7.06 5.68 -10.54
CA VAL A 227 -7.96 5.18 -9.48
C VAL A 227 -7.68 3.70 -9.17
N GLY A 228 -8.17 3.21 -8.04
CA GLY A 228 -8.07 1.83 -7.55
C GLY A 228 -9.44 1.32 -7.08
N HIS A 229 -9.51 0.70 -5.89
CA HIS A 229 -10.73 0.40 -5.12
C HIS A 229 -11.65 -0.71 -5.67
N THR A 230 -11.86 -0.78 -6.99
CA THR A 230 -12.72 -1.82 -7.59
C THR A 230 -12.02 -3.17 -7.70
N HIS A 231 -10.69 -3.16 -7.64
CA HIS A 231 -9.79 -4.31 -7.86
C HIS A 231 -9.89 -4.90 -9.27
N ILE A 232 -10.52 -4.19 -10.22
CA ILE A 232 -10.71 -4.66 -11.59
C ILE A 232 -9.93 -3.72 -12.52
N PRO A 233 -8.93 -4.24 -13.24
CA PRO A 233 -8.09 -3.40 -14.07
C PRO A 233 -8.89 -2.84 -15.25
N PHE A 234 -8.68 -1.56 -15.56
CA PHE A 234 -9.19 -0.96 -16.79
C PHE A 234 -8.28 0.15 -17.30
N LEU A 235 -8.33 0.34 -18.61
CA LEU A 235 -7.69 1.44 -19.32
C LEU A 235 -8.72 2.06 -20.28
N ARG A 236 -8.91 3.38 -20.20
CA ARG A 236 -9.73 4.15 -21.12
C ARG A 236 -8.97 5.38 -21.60
N GLN A 237 -9.12 5.70 -22.87
CA GLN A 237 -8.62 6.94 -23.46
C GLN A 237 -9.81 7.73 -23.98
N VAL A 238 -10.04 8.92 -23.42
CA VAL A 238 -11.20 9.78 -23.74
C VAL A 238 -10.72 11.22 -23.78
N ASP A 239 -11.03 11.94 -24.86
CA ASP A 239 -10.67 13.35 -25.05
C ASP A 239 -9.18 13.66 -24.82
N GLY A 240 -8.29 12.74 -25.22
CA GLY A 240 -6.84 12.89 -25.06
C GLY A 240 -6.32 12.60 -23.64
N LYS A 241 -7.20 12.18 -22.71
CA LYS A 241 -6.83 11.78 -21.34
C LYS A 241 -6.84 10.26 -21.19
N VAL A 242 -5.99 9.76 -20.30
CA VAL A 242 -5.99 8.37 -19.84
C VAL A 242 -6.73 8.28 -18.51
N PHE A 243 -7.63 7.31 -18.39
CA PHE A 243 -8.22 6.89 -17.12
C PHE A 243 -7.80 5.45 -16.88
N LEU A 244 -7.17 5.19 -15.74
CA LEU A 244 -6.54 3.92 -15.45
C LEU A 244 -6.88 3.44 -14.05
N ASN A 245 -7.25 2.16 -13.96
CA ASN A 245 -7.24 1.39 -12.74
C ASN A 245 -6.27 0.22 -12.92
N PRO A 246 -5.22 0.08 -12.08
CA PRO A 246 -4.21 -0.95 -12.25
C PRO A 246 -4.73 -2.34 -11.85
N GLY A 247 -5.94 -2.44 -11.28
CA GLY A 247 -6.41 -3.63 -10.60
C GLY A 247 -5.92 -3.67 -9.16
N SER A 248 -5.90 -4.87 -8.57
CA SER A 248 -5.42 -5.08 -7.20
C SER A 248 -4.21 -5.98 -7.18
N VAL A 249 -3.19 -5.55 -6.41
CA VAL A 249 -2.00 -6.36 -6.16
C VAL A 249 -2.35 -7.54 -5.27
N GLY A 250 -3.06 -7.31 -4.16
CA GLY A 250 -3.24 -8.32 -3.12
C GLY A 250 -4.56 -9.07 -3.14
N LEU A 251 -5.59 -8.53 -3.79
CA LEU A 251 -6.95 -9.08 -3.80
C LEU A 251 -7.63 -8.89 -5.17
N PRO A 252 -6.99 -9.32 -6.29
CA PRO A 252 -7.56 -9.21 -7.64
C PRO A 252 -8.92 -9.90 -7.72
N ARG A 253 -9.90 -9.26 -8.38
CA ARG A 253 -11.27 -9.80 -8.52
C ARG A 253 -11.53 -10.48 -9.86
N ASP A 254 -10.55 -10.46 -10.75
CA ASP A 254 -10.60 -11.04 -12.09
C ASP A 254 -9.67 -12.25 -12.26
N ARG A 255 -8.59 -12.35 -11.45
CA ARG A 255 -7.58 -13.42 -11.51
C ARG A 255 -6.93 -13.70 -10.14
N GLY A 256 -7.52 -14.55 -9.31
CA GLY A 256 -7.13 -14.74 -7.90
C GLY A 256 -5.62 -14.95 -7.60
N ASN A 257 -4.89 -15.71 -8.44
CA ASN A 257 -3.46 -15.97 -8.22
C ASN A 257 -2.49 -15.05 -8.99
N HIS A 258 -2.99 -13.94 -9.55
CA HIS A 258 -2.16 -12.98 -10.28
C HIS A 258 -2.33 -11.57 -9.69
N ALA A 259 -1.24 -11.01 -9.17
CA ALA A 259 -1.22 -9.62 -8.77
C ALA A 259 -1.37 -8.73 -10.00
N ALA A 260 -2.38 -7.86 -10.02
CA ALA A 260 -2.62 -6.91 -11.10
C ALA A 260 -2.00 -5.55 -10.76
N TYR A 261 -1.39 -4.92 -11.76
CA TYR A 261 -0.74 -3.63 -11.64
C TYR A 261 -0.69 -2.92 -13.01
N ALA A 262 -0.16 -1.70 -13.05
CA ALA A 262 0.13 -1.04 -14.32
C ALA A 262 1.55 -0.48 -14.37
N VAL A 263 2.05 -0.30 -15.57
CA VAL A 263 3.27 0.47 -15.82
C VAL A 263 2.99 1.59 -16.81
N VAL A 264 3.77 2.67 -16.71
CA VAL A 264 3.85 3.70 -17.76
C VAL A 264 5.30 3.75 -18.23
N GLU A 265 5.53 3.33 -19.46
CA GLU A 265 6.84 3.34 -20.12
C GLU A 265 6.76 4.26 -21.35
N SER A 266 7.64 5.26 -21.43
CA SER A 266 7.66 6.24 -22.55
C SER A 266 6.29 6.91 -22.78
N GLY A 267 5.59 7.24 -21.68
CA GLY A 267 4.25 7.85 -21.70
C GLY A 267 3.12 6.89 -22.09
N ARG A 268 3.39 5.61 -22.28
CA ARG A 268 2.40 4.60 -22.66
C ARG A 268 1.98 3.76 -21.45
N PRO A 269 0.71 3.85 -21.02
CA PRO A 269 0.21 3.01 -19.94
C PRO A 269 -0.09 1.59 -20.44
N GLU A 270 0.30 0.60 -19.65
CA GLU A 270 0.01 -0.82 -19.87
C GLU A 270 -0.47 -1.49 -18.57
N LEU A 271 -1.53 -2.29 -18.67
CA LEU A 271 -2.00 -3.15 -17.58
C LEU A 271 -1.21 -4.45 -17.63
N ARG A 272 -0.63 -4.84 -16.50
CA ARG A 272 0.17 -6.06 -16.36
C ARG A 272 -0.32 -6.90 -15.18
N SER A 273 0.11 -8.15 -15.17
CA SER A 273 -0.18 -9.05 -14.06
C SER A 273 0.93 -10.08 -13.90
N VAL A 274 1.23 -10.47 -12.67
CA VAL A 274 2.24 -11.49 -12.37
C VAL A 274 1.70 -12.52 -11.40
N ALA A 275 1.98 -13.80 -11.65
CA ALA A 275 1.64 -14.86 -10.71
C ALA A 275 2.49 -14.75 -9.44
N TYR A 276 1.90 -15.07 -8.29
CA TYR A 276 2.60 -15.11 -7.00
C TYR A 276 2.28 -16.40 -6.23
N ASP A 277 3.08 -16.70 -5.20
CA ASP A 277 2.83 -17.86 -4.34
C ASP A 277 1.67 -17.59 -3.37
N VAL A 278 0.45 -17.79 -3.85
CA VAL A 278 -0.77 -17.67 -3.03
C VAL A 278 -0.78 -18.62 -1.83
N GLN A 279 -0.02 -19.74 -1.88
CA GLN A 279 0.05 -20.65 -0.73
C GLN A 279 0.83 -20.04 0.44
N GLU A 280 1.73 -19.10 0.18
CA GLU A 280 2.39 -18.33 1.23
C GLU A 280 1.41 -17.41 1.95
N THR A 281 0.59 -16.65 1.21
CA THR A 281 -0.47 -15.82 1.79
C THR A 281 -1.47 -16.67 2.60
N ILE A 282 -1.91 -17.81 2.06
CA ILE A 282 -2.82 -18.74 2.75
C ILE A 282 -2.22 -19.27 4.05
N ARG A 283 -0.93 -19.58 4.06
CA ARG A 283 -0.24 -20.03 5.27
C ARG A 283 -0.18 -18.93 6.32
N GLY A 284 0.15 -17.69 5.94
CA GLY A 284 0.11 -16.54 6.85
C GLY A 284 -1.28 -16.32 7.47
N LEU A 285 -2.35 -16.46 6.67
CA LEU A 285 -3.72 -16.38 7.17
C LEU A 285 -4.06 -17.50 8.16
N ARG A 286 -3.66 -18.74 7.89
CA ARG A 286 -3.88 -19.88 8.80
C ARG A 286 -3.10 -19.79 10.11
N GLU A 287 -1.98 -19.07 10.10
CA GLU A 287 -1.15 -18.83 11.30
C GLU A 287 -1.59 -17.58 12.08
N SER A 288 -2.54 -16.80 11.55
CA SER A 288 -3.07 -15.60 12.18
C SER A 288 -3.95 -15.93 13.41
N PRO A 289 -4.15 -14.96 14.33
CA PRO A 289 -5.07 -15.13 15.46
C PRO A 289 -6.55 -14.92 15.07
N LEU A 290 -6.86 -14.80 13.78
CA LEU A 290 -8.22 -14.56 13.31
C LEU A 290 -9.12 -15.78 13.56
N PRO A 291 -10.44 -15.58 13.73
CA PRO A 291 -11.38 -16.69 13.78
C PRO A 291 -11.31 -17.56 12.52
N GLU A 292 -11.48 -18.87 12.67
CA GLU A 292 -11.36 -19.85 11.58
C GLU A 292 -12.32 -19.51 10.42
N GLU A 293 -13.53 -19.04 10.72
CA GLU A 293 -14.51 -18.62 9.73
C GLU A 293 -14.05 -17.40 8.91
N VAL A 294 -13.31 -16.47 9.53
CA VAL A 294 -12.73 -15.31 8.86
C VAL A 294 -11.59 -15.76 7.96
N VAL A 295 -10.69 -16.61 8.47
CA VAL A 295 -9.57 -17.19 7.73
C VAL A 295 -10.07 -17.93 6.49
N GLN A 296 -11.03 -18.83 6.66
CA GLN A 296 -11.60 -19.61 5.57
C GLN A 296 -12.23 -18.72 4.51
N ARG A 297 -12.93 -17.66 4.93
CA ARG A 297 -13.54 -16.70 3.99
C ARG A 297 -12.51 -15.89 3.22
N LEU A 298 -11.42 -15.45 3.85
CA LEU A 298 -10.33 -14.76 3.18
C LEU A 298 -9.63 -15.65 2.15
N ILE A 299 -9.39 -16.92 2.50
CA ILE A 299 -8.82 -17.91 1.59
C ILE A 299 -9.74 -18.11 0.37
N GLU A 300 -11.05 -18.25 0.57
CA GLU A 300 -12.02 -18.37 -0.52
C GLU A 300 -11.96 -17.19 -1.49
N ILE A 301 -11.83 -15.97 -0.98
CA ILE A 301 -11.73 -14.76 -1.81
C ILE A 301 -10.42 -14.78 -2.61
N LEU A 302 -9.28 -15.08 -1.97
CA LEU A 302 -7.96 -15.11 -2.61
C LEU A 302 -7.86 -16.13 -3.76
N VAL A 303 -8.50 -17.29 -3.63
CA VAL A 303 -8.42 -18.35 -4.63
C VAL A 303 -9.52 -18.29 -5.68
N LYS A 304 -10.47 -17.35 -5.56
CA LYS A 304 -11.58 -17.23 -6.50
C LYS A 304 -11.08 -16.64 -7.82
N THR A 305 -11.20 -17.44 -8.88
CA THR A 305 -10.96 -17.05 -10.28
C THR A 305 -12.26 -16.72 -10.97
#